data_AF-A0A258CSU4-F1
#
_entry.id   AF-A0A258CSU4-F1
#
_cell.length_a   1.000
_cell.length_b   1.000
_cell.length_c   1.000
_cell.angle_alpha   90.00
_cell.angle_beta   90.00
_cell.angle_gamma   90.00
#
_symmetry.space_group_name_H-M   'P 1'
#
loop_
_entity.id
_entity.type
_entity.pdbx_description
1 polymer ?
#
loop_
_entity_poly.entity_id
_entity_poly.type
_entity_poly.pdbx_seq_one_letter_code
_entity_poly.pdbx_strand_id
1 'polypeptide(L)'
;MANRDKVEMEDEIAAKVAELGNTRIICRSGDPTDLYDLALVSPQQARSIIVLSPESDSAGADQADSQVIKTILALVNDPRRRAAPYRIAAEIRDAKNAEVARVVGGAEAQLVLADDLIARIVVHSSRQAGLSAVYSELLDFDGCEIYTLEQPGLTGNTFGDALMAYESSTLIGLVTAEGQVSLNPPMESIIGAGARAVLIAEDDAAIAIVTEGISVDAAAMRSARRQPPQAERVLLLGWNRRAPIIAYELSRFVAPGSLLTIAADTPDLDETVAGLAIASDNLAVEYGRIDTTSRSALEALDIPAYDHVLVLGYSDILAPQPTDTSTLVTLLHLRKIADAAGIHINVVSEMVDVRNRELAEV
;
A
#
# COMPACT_ATOMS: atom_id res chain seq x y z
N MET A 1 -14.80 -7.72 -13.51
CA MET A 1 -15.48 -7.29 -14.76
C MET A 1 -15.44 -8.33 -15.88
N ALA A 2 -14.55 -9.32 -15.89
CA ALA A 2 -14.34 -10.21 -17.05
C ALA A 2 -15.58 -11.03 -17.50
N ASN A 3 -16.59 -11.15 -16.65
CA ASN A 3 -17.88 -11.80 -16.91
C ASN A 3 -18.99 -10.87 -17.43
N ARG A 4 -18.72 -9.57 -17.58
CA ARG A 4 -19.67 -8.56 -18.09
C ARG A 4 -19.61 -8.46 -19.61
N ASP A 5 -20.65 -7.88 -20.21
CA ASP A 5 -20.65 -7.62 -21.64
C ASP A 5 -19.53 -6.62 -22.02
N LYS A 6 -19.00 -6.76 -23.24
CA LYS A 6 -17.93 -5.88 -23.74
C LYS A 6 -18.33 -4.41 -23.69
N VAL A 7 -19.54 -4.08 -24.13
CA VAL A 7 -20.02 -2.69 -24.20
C VAL A 7 -20.17 -2.13 -22.79
N GLU A 8 -20.73 -2.91 -21.87
CA GLU A 8 -20.86 -2.52 -20.47
C GLU A 8 -19.49 -2.19 -19.85
N MET A 9 -18.46 -3.01 -20.12
CA MET A 9 -17.10 -2.74 -19.64
C MET A 9 -16.51 -1.46 -20.24
N GLU A 10 -16.69 -1.26 -21.55
CA GLU A 10 -16.20 -0.06 -22.25
C GLU A 10 -16.87 1.22 -21.72
N ASP A 11 -18.19 1.17 -21.51
CA ASP A 11 -18.97 2.29 -20.96
C ASP A 11 -18.56 2.61 -19.52
N GLU A 12 -18.37 1.59 -18.67
CA GLU A 12 -17.97 1.80 -17.27
C GLU A 12 -16.58 2.41 -17.15
N ILE A 13 -15.63 1.97 -17.99
CA ILE A 13 -14.29 2.55 -18.04
C ILE A 13 -14.36 3.99 -18.54
N ALA A 14 -15.11 4.25 -19.62
CA ALA A 14 -15.26 5.60 -20.18
C ALA A 14 -15.94 6.57 -19.20
N ALA A 15 -16.85 6.09 -18.35
CA ALA A 15 -17.49 6.90 -17.32
C ALA A 15 -16.56 7.27 -16.17
N LYS A 16 -15.50 6.49 -15.92
CA LYS A 16 -14.56 6.68 -14.80
C LYS A 16 -13.23 7.31 -15.22
N VAL A 17 -12.81 7.13 -16.48
CA VAL A 17 -11.52 7.60 -16.99
C VAL A 17 -11.74 8.64 -18.08
N ALA A 18 -11.58 9.92 -17.72
CA ALA A 18 -11.84 11.04 -18.61
C ALA A 18 -10.77 11.22 -19.71
N GLU A 19 -9.50 10.99 -19.38
CA GLU A 19 -8.36 11.19 -20.29
C GLU A 19 -7.51 9.93 -20.40
N LEU A 20 -7.38 9.40 -21.62
CA LEU A 20 -6.55 8.23 -21.93
C LEU A 20 -5.20 8.59 -22.55
N GLY A 21 -4.99 9.86 -22.91
CA GLY A 21 -3.85 10.30 -23.71
C GLY A 21 -3.74 9.48 -24.99
N ASN A 22 -2.61 8.79 -25.17
CA ASN A 22 -2.35 7.91 -26.31
C ASN A 22 -2.74 6.44 -26.08
N THR A 23 -3.33 6.12 -24.92
CA THR A 23 -3.66 4.75 -24.53
C THR A 23 -4.96 4.29 -25.18
N ARG A 24 -4.93 3.09 -25.77
CA ARG A 24 -6.12 2.44 -26.34
C ARG A 24 -6.55 1.27 -25.46
N ILE A 25 -7.76 1.34 -24.91
CA ILE A 25 -8.37 0.28 -24.10
C ILE A 25 -9.15 -0.67 -25.01
N ILE A 26 -8.99 -1.97 -24.78
CA ILE A 26 -9.68 -3.02 -25.54
C ILE A 26 -10.26 -4.03 -24.55
N CYS A 27 -11.59 -4.14 -24.50
CA CYS A 27 -12.27 -5.07 -23.60
C CYS A 27 -12.53 -6.42 -24.29
N ARG A 28 -12.42 -7.51 -23.51
CA ARG A 28 -12.83 -8.87 -23.88
C ARG A 28 -13.57 -9.49 -22.69
N SER A 29 -14.63 -10.23 -22.99
CA SER A 29 -15.34 -11.05 -21.99
C SER A 29 -14.77 -12.46 -22.03
N GLY A 30 -14.55 -13.05 -20.86
CA GLY A 30 -14.02 -14.41 -20.71
C GLY A 30 -13.61 -14.73 -19.27
N ASP A 31 -13.44 -16.02 -18.96
CA ASP A 31 -12.91 -16.48 -17.68
C ASP A 31 -11.36 -16.46 -17.73
N PRO A 32 -10.69 -15.65 -16.88
CA PRO A 32 -9.22 -15.61 -16.84
C PRO A 32 -8.59 -16.91 -16.34
N THR A 33 -9.40 -17.86 -15.84
CA THR A 33 -8.94 -19.18 -15.41
C THR A 33 -9.07 -20.26 -16.49
N ASP A 34 -9.61 -19.91 -17.67
CA ASP A 34 -9.71 -20.77 -18.84
C ASP A 34 -8.68 -20.39 -19.91
N LEU A 35 -8.03 -21.41 -20.49
CA LEU A 35 -6.95 -21.20 -21.47
C LEU A 35 -7.46 -20.68 -22.83
N TYR A 36 -8.68 -21.03 -23.23
CA TYR A 36 -9.25 -20.55 -24.49
C TYR A 36 -9.64 -19.08 -24.36
N ASP A 37 -10.25 -18.70 -23.25
CA ASP A 37 -10.65 -17.32 -22.98
C ASP A 37 -9.43 -16.41 -22.77
N LEU A 38 -8.40 -16.87 -22.06
CA LEU A 38 -7.13 -16.14 -21.94
C LEU A 38 -6.47 -15.85 -23.30
N ALA A 39 -6.63 -16.73 -24.29
CA ALA A 39 -6.06 -16.51 -25.61
C ALA A 39 -6.69 -15.30 -26.34
N LEU A 40 -7.92 -14.88 -25.96
CA LEU A 40 -8.61 -13.73 -26.56
C LEU A 40 -7.87 -12.40 -26.33
N VAL A 41 -7.08 -12.31 -25.25
CA VAL A 41 -6.28 -11.13 -24.90
C VAL A 41 -4.79 -11.26 -25.28
N SER A 42 -4.43 -12.30 -26.03
CA SER A 42 -3.08 -12.49 -26.60
C SER A 42 -1.93 -12.33 -25.58
N PRO A 43 -1.93 -13.07 -24.45
CA PRO A 43 -0.91 -12.94 -23.40
C PRO A 43 0.52 -13.13 -23.94
N GLN A 44 0.68 -13.90 -25.01
CA GLN A 44 1.95 -14.11 -25.71
C GLN A 44 2.63 -12.84 -26.22
N GLN A 45 1.85 -11.79 -26.51
CA GLN A 45 2.35 -10.53 -27.06
C GLN A 45 2.47 -9.45 -25.98
N ALA A 46 2.03 -9.74 -24.76
CA ALA A 46 2.02 -8.76 -23.68
C ALA A 46 3.43 -8.51 -23.14
N ARG A 47 3.78 -7.23 -22.94
CA ARG A 47 5.01 -6.82 -22.23
C ARG A 47 4.93 -7.19 -20.75
N SER A 48 3.74 -7.07 -20.17
CA SER A 48 3.41 -7.39 -18.78
C SER A 48 1.95 -7.82 -18.68
N ILE A 49 1.62 -8.57 -17.64
CA ILE A 49 0.27 -9.04 -17.33
C ILE A 49 -0.03 -8.66 -15.89
N ILE A 50 -1.17 -8.00 -15.66
CA ILE A 50 -1.63 -7.63 -14.32
C ILE A 50 -2.85 -8.49 -13.99
N VAL A 51 -2.79 -9.22 -12.88
CA VAL A 51 -3.88 -10.07 -12.39
C VAL A 51 -4.43 -9.45 -11.11
N LEU A 52 -5.61 -8.85 -11.20
CA LEU A 52 -6.28 -8.21 -10.07
C LEU A 52 -7.12 -9.23 -9.30
N SER A 53 -7.21 -9.05 -7.99
CA SER A 53 -8.06 -9.87 -7.13
C SER A 53 -9.52 -9.48 -7.36
N PRO A 54 -10.45 -10.43 -7.52
CA PRO A 54 -11.84 -10.11 -7.74
C PRO A 54 -12.45 -9.36 -6.55
N GLU A 55 -13.25 -8.34 -6.83
CA GLU A 55 -13.94 -7.52 -5.83
C GLU A 55 -15.16 -8.20 -5.17
N SER A 56 -15.51 -9.44 -5.56
CA SER A 56 -16.82 -10.03 -5.28
C SER A 56 -17.25 -9.97 -3.80
N ASP A 57 -18.38 -9.29 -3.57
CA ASP A 57 -19.01 -8.99 -2.26
C ASP A 57 -19.44 -10.22 -1.43
N SER A 58 -19.36 -11.43 -2.00
CA SER A 58 -19.86 -12.67 -1.40
C SER A 58 -18.83 -13.78 -1.26
N ALA A 59 -17.60 -13.55 -1.71
CA ALA A 59 -16.52 -14.54 -1.68
C ALA A 59 -15.43 -14.05 -0.72
N GLY A 60 -15.14 -14.84 0.32
CA GLY A 60 -14.02 -14.55 1.23
C GLY A 60 -12.68 -14.46 0.49
N ALA A 61 -11.68 -13.83 1.12
CA ALA A 61 -10.35 -13.63 0.54
C ALA A 61 -9.74 -14.90 -0.08
N ASP A 62 -9.98 -16.07 0.52
CA ASP A 62 -9.51 -17.37 0.02
C ASP A 62 -9.99 -17.70 -1.39
N GLN A 63 -11.25 -17.40 -1.72
CA GLN A 63 -11.79 -17.68 -3.05
C GLN A 63 -11.25 -16.67 -4.07
N ALA A 64 -11.05 -15.43 -3.67
CA ALA A 64 -10.47 -14.40 -4.51
C ALA A 64 -9.01 -14.75 -4.89
N ASP A 65 -8.19 -15.11 -3.90
CA ASP A 65 -6.81 -15.52 -4.11
C ASP A 65 -6.71 -16.82 -4.92
N SER A 66 -7.62 -17.76 -4.69
CA SER A 66 -7.67 -19.00 -5.48
C SER A 66 -7.88 -18.73 -6.97
N GLN A 67 -8.71 -17.73 -7.32
CA GLN A 67 -8.93 -17.34 -8.71
C GLN A 67 -7.67 -16.69 -9.31
N VAL A 68 -6.97 -15.85 -8.56
CA VAL A 68 -5.70 -15.24 -8.97
C VAL A 68 -4.66 -16.33 -9.21
N ILE A 69 -4.46 -17.25 -8.26
CA ILE A 69 -3.52 -18.37 -8.36
C ILE A 69 -3.84 -19.24 -9.59
N LYS A 70 -5.12 -19.56 -9.81
CA LYS A 70 -5.55 -20.34 -10.98
C LYS A 70 -5.28 -19.61 -12.29
N THR A 71 -5.44 -18.29 -12.32
CA THR A 71 -5.09 -17.45 -13.50
C THR A 71 -3.59 -17.47 -13.77
N ILE A 72 -2.74 -17.31 -12.74
CA ILE A 72 -1.28 -17.41 -12.87
C ILE A 72 -0.90 -18.80 -13.40
N LEU A 73 -1.49 -19.86 -12.85
CA LEU A 73 -1.25 -21.23 -13.29
C LEU A 73 -1.60 -21.42 -14.77
N ALA A 74 -2.75 -20.90 -15.20
CA ALA A 74 -3.19 -20.96 -16.59
C ALA A 74 -2.23 -20.23 -17.53
N LEU A 75 -1.70 -19.08 -17.13
CA LEU A 75 -0.71 -18.33 -17.92
C LEU A 75 0.63 -19.09 -18.02
N VAL A 76 1.18 -19.52 -16.89
CA VAL A 76 2.53 -20.13 -16.82
C VAL A 76 2.56 -21.53 -17.45
N ASN A 77 1.44 -22.26 -17.42
CA ASN A 77 1.32 -23.62 -17.98
C ASN A 77 0.56 -23.71 -19.32
N ASP A 78 0.22 -22.60 -19.99
CA ASP A 78 -0.41 -22.68 -21.32
C ASP A 78 0.53 -23.38 -22.32
N PRO A 79 0.12 -24.49 -22.97
CA PRO A 79 0.94 -25.18 -23.98
C PRO A 79 1.37 -24.32 -25.17
N ARG A 80 0.67 -23.22 -25.44
CA ARG A 80 0.93 -22.27 -26.53
C ARG A 80 1.79 -21.09 -26.08
N ARG A 81 2.32 -21.12 -24.84
CA ARG A 81 3.14 -20.05 -24.30
C ARG A 81 4.41 -19.77 -25.10
N ARG A 82 4.79 -18.50 -25.15
CA ARG A 82 6.07 -18.05 -25.68
C ARG A 82 7.19 -18.59 -24.79
N ALA A 83 8.34 -18.80 -25.41
CA ALA A 83 9.52 -19.33 -24.73
C ALA A 83 10.07 -18.38 -23.66
N ALA A 84 9.94 -17.06 -23.88
CA ALA A 84 10.39 -16.06 -22.92
C ALA A 84 9.42 -15.97 -21.72
N PRO A 85 9.93 -15.77 -20.49
CA PRO A 85 9.10 -15.65 -19.31
C PRO A 85 8.19 -14.43 -19.37
N TYR A 86 6.99 -14.56 -18.81
CA TYR A 86 6.08 -13.45 -18.56
C TYR A 86 6.59 -12.57 -17.42
N ARG A 87 6.04 -11.35 -17.37
CA ARG A 87 6.18 -10.42 -16.27
C ARG A 87 4.78 -10.23 -15.69
N ILE A 88 4.45 -11.01 -14.68
CA ILE A 88 3.13 -11.05 -14.07
C ILE A 88 3.19 -10.26 -12.77
N ALA A 89 2.35 -9.24 -12.61
CA ALA A 89 2.07 -8.63 -11.33
C ALA A 89 0.70 -9.13 -10.86
N ALA A 90 0.61 -9.69 -9.66
CA ALA A 90 -0.63 -10.28 -9.16
C ALA A 90 -0.97 -9.80 -7.76
N GLU A 91 -2.21 -9.36 -7.56
CA GLU A 91 -2.74 -8.98 -6.26
C GLU A 91 -3.14 -10.23 -5.47
N ILE A 92 -2.64 -10.36 -4.24
CA ILE A 92 -3.03 -11.40 -3.27
C ILE A 92 -3.50 -10.69 -2.01
N ARG A 93 -4.60 -11.17 -1.40
CA ARG A 93 -5.21 -10.54 -0.23
C ARG A 93 -4.77 -11.20 1.08
N ASP A 94 -4.75 -12.52 1.18
CA ASP A 94 -4.25 -13.22 2.37
C ASP A 94 -2.80 -13.67 2.18
N ALA A 95 -1.91 -13.21 3.06
CA ALA A 95 -0.51 -13.58 3.11
C ALA A 95 -0.28 -15.11 3.16
N LYS A 96 -1.21 -15.89 3.71
CA LYS A 96 -1.14 -17.37 3.74
C LYS A 96 -1.15 -17.98 2.34
N ASN A 97 -1.82 -17.34 1.39
CA ASN A 97 -1.91 -17.82 0.01
C ASN A 97 -0.70 -17.39 -0.84
N ALA A 98 0.11 -16.45 -0.35
CA ALA A 98 1.26 -15.91 -1.07
C ALA A 98 2.34 -16.96 -1.35
N GLU A 99 2.54 -17.95 -0.47
CA GLU A 99 3.51 -19.03 -0.70
C GLU A 99 3.09 -19.89 -1.91
N VAL A 100 1.82 -20.31 -1.96
CA VAL A 100 1.28 -21.10 -3.07
C VAL A 100 1.35 -20.32 -4.38
N ALA A 101 0.94 -19.05 -4.36
CA ALA A 101 1.04 -18.18 -5.52
C ALA A 101 2.48 -18.03 -6.03
N ARG A 102 3.47 -17.96 -5.13
CA ARG A 102 4.90 -17.87 -5.46
C ARG A 102 5.44 -19.18 -6.05
N VAL A 103 5.01 -20.33 -5.54
CA VAL A 103 5.35 -21.64 -6.11
C VAL A 103 4.80 -21.77 -7.53
N VAL A 104 3.55 -21.35 -7.76
CA VAL A 104 2.90 -21.42 -9.08
C VAL A 104 3.50 -20.45 -10.08
N GLY A 105 3.72 -19.19 -9.68
CA GLY A 105 4.25 -18.15 -10.55
C GLY A 105 5.77 -18.19 -10.75
N GLY A 106 6.50 -18.85 -9.85
CA GLY A 106 7.96 -18.95 -9.90
C GLY A 106 8.63 -17.57 -9.98
N ALA A 107 9.62 -17.44 -10.87
CA ALA A 107 10.30 -16.17 -11.13
C ALA A 107 9.52 -15.24 -12.08
N GLU A 108 8.37 -15.67 -12.60
CA GLU A 108 7.57 -14.90 -13.57
C GLU A 108 6.52 -14.00 -12.90
N ALA A 109 6.19 -14.27 -11.63
CA ALA A 109 5.17 -13.54 -10.88
C ALA A 109 5.75 -12.73 -9.72
N GLN A 110 5.43 -11.44 -9.71
CA GLN A 110 5.59 -10.56 -8.57
C GLN A 110 4.23 -10.41 -7.87
N LEU A 111 4.18 -10.79 -6.60
CA LEU A 111 2.96 -10.70 -5.80
C LEU A 111 2.90 -9.35 -5.07
N VAL A 112 1.73 -8.75 -5.04
CA VAL A 112 1.39 -7.55 -4.28
C VAL A 112 0.38 -7.95 -3.22
N LEU A 113 0.81 -7.93 -1.95
CA LEU A 113 -0.07 -8.18 -0.82
C LEU A 113 -0.78 -6.88 -0.45
N ALA A 114 -1.91 -6.61 -1.09
CA ALA A 114 -2.56 -5.29 -1.03
C ALA A 114 -2.99 -4.91 0.38
N ASP A 115 -3.65 -5.83 1.10
CA ASP A 115 -4.13 -5.57 2.47
C ASP A 115 -2.98 -5.33 3.45
N ASP A 116 -1.89 -6.12 3.35
CA ASP A 116 -0.66 -5.90 4.12
C ASP A 116 -0.02 -4.54 3.85
N LEU A 117 0.07 -4.15 2.58
CA LEU A 117 0.68 -2.89 2.18
C LEU A 117 -0.14 -1.70 2.72
N ILE A 118 -1.46 -1.72 2.51
CA ILE A 118 -2.37 -0.67 2.99
C ILE A 118 -2.32 -0.57 4.51
N ALA A 119 -2.38 -1.70 5.22
CA ALA A 119 -2.29 -1.72 6.69
C ALA A 119 -0.99 -1.09 7.20
N ARG A 120 0.16 -1.41 6.58
CA ARG A 120 1.46 -0.80 6.93
C ARG A 120 1.47 0.70 6.67
N ILE A 121 0.92 1.14 5.52
CA ILE A 121 0.81 2.57 5.19
C ILE A 121 -0.06 3.29 6.23
N VAL A 122 -1.19 2.72 6.65
CA VAL A 122 -2.07 3.30 7.69
C VAL A 122 -1.32 3.45 9.01
N VAL A 123 -0.63 2.40 9.47
CA VAL A 123 0.15 2.43 10.73
C VAL A 123 1.30 3.44 10.67
N HIS A 124 2.00 3.52 9.55
CA HIS A 124 3.10 4.46 9.40
C HIS A 124 2.60 5.91 9.33
N SER A 125 1.52 6.15 8.58
CA SER A 125 0.92 7.48 8.41
C SER A 125 0.28 8.00 9.68
N SER A 126 -0.24 7.12 10.54
CA SER A 126 -0.78 7.56 11.83
C SER A 126 0.31 8.06 12.76
N ARG A 127 1.50 7.44 12.74
CA ARG A 127 2.61 7.81 13.63
C ARG A 127 3.46 8.95 13.10
N GLN A 128 3.44 9.19 11.79
CA GLN A 128 4.21 10.26 11.15
C GLN A 128 3.30 11.08 10.24
N ALA A 129 2.91 12.25 10.73
CA ALA A 129 2.14 13.22 9.93
C ALA A 129 2.88 13.54 8.62
N GLY A 130 2.13 13.52 7.51
CA GLY A 130 2.65 13.79 6.17
C GLY A 130 3.21 12.57 5.43
N LEU A 131 3.41 11.43 6.08
CA LEU A 131 3.96 10.24 5.42
C LEU A 131 2.98 9.61 4.41
N SER A 132 1.67 9.80 4.60
CA SER A 132 0.66 9.41 3.60
C SER A 132 0.83 10.17 2.28
N ALA A 133 1.23 11.45 2.32
CA ALA A 133 1.49 12.23 1.12
C ALA A 133 2.75 11.72 0.39
N VAL A 134 3.80 11.39 1.15
CA VAL A 134 5.02 10.78 0.58
C VAL A 134 4.71 9.43 -0.07
N TYR A 135 3.92 8.57 0.58
CA TYR A 135 3.48 7.31 -0.03
C TYR A 135 2.62 7.54 -1.26
N SER A 136 1.75 8.55 -1.27
CA SER A 136 0.92 8.87 -2.43
C SER A 136 1.80 9.30 -3.59
N GLU A 137 2.74 10.21 -3.40
CA GLU A 137 3.65 10.68 -4.45
C GLU A 137 4.53 9.54 -5.00
N LEU A 138 5.16 8.74 -4.13
CA LEU A 138 6.06 7.67 -4.57
C LEU A 138 5.36 6.47 -5.22
N LEU A 139 4.04 6.32 -5.04
CA LEU A 139 3.24 5.22 -5.60
C LEU A 139 2.33 5.67 -6.75
N ASP A 140 2.21 6.97 -6.99
CA ASP A 140 1.53 7.52 -8.15
C ASP A 140 2.51 7.61 -9.34
N PHE A 141 1.95 7.78 -10.54
CA PHE A 141 2.72 8.02 -11.76
C PHE A 141 2.98 9.52 -12.02
N ASP A 142 2.51 10.39 -11.12
CA ASP A 142 2.72 11.83 -11.18
C ASP A 142 3.77 12.25 -10.14
N GLY A 143 4.61 13.23 -10.48
CA GLY A 143 5.71 13.68 -9.63
C GLY A 143 6.91 12.73 -9.66
N CYS A 144 7.49 12.45 -8.48
CA CYS A 144 8.72 11.67 -8.35
C CYS A 144 8.47 10.18 -8.12
N GLU A 145 9.08 9.33 -8.95
CA GLU A 145 8.99 7.88 -8.90
C GLU A 145 10.31 7.20 -8.52
N ILE A 146 10.26 5.90 -8.23
CA ILE A 146 11.44 5.07 -7.96
C ILE A 146 11.92 4.38 -9.25
N TYR A 147 13.13 4.74 -9.68
CA TYR A 147 13.80 4.15 -10.83
C TYR A 147 14.92 3.19 -10.42
N THR A 148 15.12 2.14 -11.21
CA THR A 148 16.25 1.22 -11.07
C THR A 148 16.98 1.06 -12.40
N LEU A 149 18.18 1.65 -12.50
CA LEU A 149 18.94 1.70 -13.75
C LEU A 149 20.45 1.55 -13.53
N GLU A 150 21.14 1.02 -14.53
CA GLU A 150 22.60 0.95 -14.52
C GLU A 150 23.20 2.35 -14.56
N GLN A 151 24.22 2.59 -13.72
CA GLN A 151 24.91 3.88 -13.65
C GLN A 151 26.43 3.64 -13.71
N PRO A 152 26.98 3.36 -14.91
CA PRO A 152 28.39 3.01 -15.07
C PRO A 152 29.35 4.06 -14.49
N GLY A 153 28.95 5.33 -14.52
CA GLY A 153 29.71 6.47 -13.97
C GLY A 153 29.92 6.44 -12.46
N LEU A 154 29.19 5.58 -11.73
CA LEU A 154 29.37 5.39 -10.28
C LEU A 154 30.26 4.19 -9.93
N THR A 155 30.65 3.37 -10.91
CA THR A 155 31.39 2.13 -10.66
C THR A 155 32.72 2.43 -9.97
N GLY A 156 32.99 1.75 -8.85
CA GLY A 156 34.19 1.92 -8.05
C GLY A 156 34.10 3.04 -6.99
N ASN A 157 33.08 3.90 -7.04
CA ASN A 157 32.83 4.89 -6.00
C ASN A 157 32.21 4.22 -4.76
N THR A 158 32.34 4.88 -3.61
CA THR A 158 31.56 4.53 -2.43
C THR A 158 30.11 5.02 -2.60
N PHE A 159 29.17 4.40 -1.90
CA PHE A 159 27.78 4.85 -1.87
C PHE A 159 27.68 6.31 -1.39
N GLY A 160 28.45 6.68 -0.36
CA GLY A 160 28.49 8.03 0.19
C GLY A 160 28.95 9.08 -0.83
N ASP A 161 29.97 8.78 -1.63
CA ASP A 161 30.40 9.67 -2.70
C ASP A 161 29.33 9.77 -3.80
N ALA A 162 28.68 8.65 -4.12
CA ALA A 162 27.63 8.59 -5.13
C ALA A 162 26.34 9.35 -4.75
N LEU A 163 26.06 9.54 -3.46
CA LEU A 163 24.94 10.38 -3.01
C LEU A 163 25.05 11.83 -3.52
N MET A 164 26.28 12.32 -3.70
CA MET A 164 26.54 13.68 -4.15
C MET A 164 26.63 13.81 -5.68
N ALA A 165 26.38 12.72 -6.41
CA ALA A 165 26.57 12.65 -7.87
C ALA A 165 25.36 13.15 -8.67
N TYR A 166 24.25 13.47 -8.01
CA TYR A 166 22.98 13.84 -8.64
C TYR A 166 22.50 15.21 -8.14
N GLU A 167 22.04 16.06 -9.07
CA GLU A 167 21.48 17.39 -8.75
C GLU A 167 19.94 17.34 -8.64
N SER A 168 19.28 16.61 -9.55
CA SER A 168 17.83 16.52 -9.69
C SER A 168 17.25 15.15 -9.27
N SER A 169 18.07 14.28 -8.67
CA SER A 169 17.65 12.93 -8.29
C SER A 169 18.26 12.53 -6.96
N THR A 170 17.59 11.65 -6.22
CA THR A 170 18.07 11.17 -4.93
C THR A 170 18.42 9.70 -5.00
N LEU A 171 19.69 9.36 -4.81
CA LEU A 171 20.14 7.97 -4.69
C LEU A 171 19.71 7.42 -3.32
N ILE A 172 18.89 6.37 -3.31
CA ILE A 172 18.35 5.77 -2.08
C ILE A 172 18.84 4.34 -1.85
N GLY A 173 19.49 3.72 -2.84
CA GLY A 173 19.96 2.35 -2.70
C GLY A 173 20.67 1.82 -3.94
N LEU A 174 21.03 0.54 -3.87
CA LEU A 174 21.73 -0.18 -4.91
C LEU A 174 21.07 -1.54 -5.14
N VAL A 175 21.14 -2.03 -6.37
CA VAL A 175 20.86 -3.41 -6.72
C VAL A 175 22.15 -4.04 -7.23
N THR A 176 22.61 -5.12 -6.60
CA THR A 176 23.82 -5.82 -7.05
C THR A 176 23.62 -6.47 -8.42
N ALA A 177 24.70 -6.90 -9.06
CA ALA A 177 24.63 -7.63 -10.33
C ALA A 177 23.83 -8.94 -10.21
N GLU A 178 23.81 -9.54 -9.01
CA GLU A 178 23.03 -10.73 -8.66
C GLU A 178 21.55 -10.41 -8.38
N GLY A 179 21.16 -9.14 -8.42
CA GLY A 179 19.78 -8.70 -8.20
C GLY A 179 19.42 -8.42 -6.74
N GLN A 180 20.36 -8.42 -5.81
CA GLN A 180 20.08 -8.12 -4.40
C GLN A 180 19.88 -6.62 -4.21
N VAL A 181 18.72 -6.23 -3.66
CA VAL A 181 18.38 -4.84 -3.36
C VAL A 181 18.86 -4.46 -1.95
N SER A 182 19.51 -3.31 -1.82
CA SER A 182 19.87 -2.70 -0.54
C SER A 182 19.52 -1.22 -0.56
N LEU A 183 18.57 -0.81 0.29
CA LEU A 183 18.23 0.59 0.52
C LEU A 183 19.10 1.14 1.66
N ASN A 184 19.64 2.35 1.47
CA ASN A 184 20.58 3.01 2.38
C ASN A 184 21.71 2.06 2.86
N PRO A 185 22.51 1.47 1.95
CA PRO A 185 23.65 0.65 2.33
C PRO A 185 24.67 1.49 3.12
N PRO A 186 25.63 0.85 3.82
CA PRO A 186 26.76 1.57 4.45
C PRO A 186 27.43 2.53 3.45
N MET A 187 27.81 3.72 3.91
CA MET A 187 28.35 4.79 3.05
C MET A 187 29.62 4.35 2.31
N GLU A 188 30.37 3.42 2.89
CA GLU A 188 31.63 2.85 2.43
C GLU A 188 31.43 1.70 1.43
N SER A 189 30.18 1.32 1.14
CA SER A 189 29.87 0.24 0.21
C SER A 189 30.33 0.62 -1.19
N ILE A 190 31.16 -0.21 -1.80
CA ILE A 190 31.69 0.01 -3.15
C ILE A 190 30.66 -0.40 -4.19
N ILE A 191 30.40 0.48 -5.14
CA ILE A 191 29.50 0.20 -6.26
C ILE A 191 30.23 -0.69 -7.26
N GLY A 192 29.83 -1.96 -7.33
CA GLY A 192 30.40 -2.95 -8.24
C GLY A 192 29.96 -2.75 -9.69
N ALA A 193 30.73 -3.31 -10.63
CA ALA A 193 30.34 -3.32 -12.04
C ALA A 193 29.03 -4.12 -12.23
N GLY A 194 28.12 -3.60 -13.05
CA GLY A 194 26.80 -4.21 -13.27
C GLY A 194 25.80 -3.97 -12.13
N ALA A 195 26.17 -3.21 -11.09
CA ALA A 195 25.21 -2.72 -10.11
C ALA A 195 24.29 -1.66 -10.73
N ARG A 196 23.04 -1.61 -10.25
CA ARG A 196 22.06 -0.61 -10.63
C ARG A 196 21.82 0.33 -9.44
N ALA A 197 21.66 1.61 -9.72
CA ALA A 197 21.25 2.60 -8.75
C ALA A 197 19.73 2.49 -8.54
N VAL A 198 19.28 2.66 -7.29
CA VAL A 198 17.87 2.89 -6.94
C VAL A 198 17.72 4.38 -6.64
N LEU A 199 16.96 5.08 -7.46
CA LEU A 199 16.88 6.54 -7.48
C LEU A 199 15.42 6.99 -7.32
N ILE A 200 15.21 8.13 -6.66
CA ILE A 200 13.97 8.89 -6.73
C ILE A 200 14.20 10.04 -7.73
N ALA A 201 13.36 10.14 -8.75
CA ALA A 201 13.43 11.17 -9.78
C ALA A 201 12.05 11.42 -10.41
N GLU A 202 11.83 12.58 -11.02
CA GLU A 202 10.57 12.93 -11.71
C GLU A 202 10.40 12.15 -13.03
N ASP A 203 11.49 11.90 -13.75
CA ASP A 203 11.49 11.19 -15.03
C ASP A 203 12.84 10.47 -15.20
N ASP A 204 12.87 9.31 -15.86
CA ASP A 204 14.13 8.63 -16.16
C ASP A 204 15.06 9.47 -17.06
N ALA A 205 14.49 10.33 -17.91
CA ALA A 205 15.21 11.28 -18.74
C ALA A 205 15.90 12.39 -17.93
N ALA A 206 15.43 12.68 -16.70
CA ALA A 206 16.00 13.70 -15.82
C ALA A 206 17.21 13.20 -15.02
N ILE A 207 17.50 11.89 -15.06
CA ILE A 207 18.57 11.27 -14.27
C ILE A 207 19.92 11.49 -14.95
N ALA A 208 20.70 12.43 -14.43
CA ALA A 208 22.05 12.72 -14.91
C ALA A 208 23.07 12.80 -13.77
N ILE A 209 24.24 12.19 -13.98
CA ILE A 209 25.38 12.33 -13.08
C ILE A 209 26.04 13.69 -13.35
N VAL A 210 26.19 14.49 -12.29
CA VAL A 210 26.93 15.74 -12.32
C VAL A 210 28.37 15.48 -11.86
N THR A 211 29.32 16.04 -12.61
CA THR A 211 30.76 15.87 -12.35
C THR A 211 31.35 17.03 -11.53
N GLU A 212 30.61 18.12 -11.37
CA GLU A 212 30.99 19.23 -10.51
C GLU A 212 30.70 18.87 -9.05
N GLY A 213 31.72 18.96 -8.19
CA GLY A 213 31.60 18.61 -6.78
C GLY A 213 30.68 19.58 -6.04
N ILE A 214 29.66 19.04 -5.39
CA ILE A 214 28.78 19.81 -4.49
C ILE A 214 29.55 20.15 -3.20
N SER A 215 29.63 21.44 -2.87
CA SER A 215 30.24 21.90 -1.62
C SER A 215 29.23 21.92 -0.49
N VAL A 216 29.48 21.15 0.58
CA VAL A 216 28.63 21.10 1.78
C VAL A 216 29.35 21.78 2.94
N ASP A 217 28.70 22.78 3.56
CA ASP A 217 29.19 23.37 4.81
C ASP A 217 28.79 22.49 6.01
N ALA A 218 29.69 21.60 6.40
CA ALA A 218 29.50 20.74 7.57
C ALA A 218 29.32 21.52 8.87
N ALA A 219 29.82 22.77 8.97
CA ALA A 219 29.63 23.59 10.16
C ALA A 219 28.20 24.15 10.30
N ALA A 220 27.43 24.18 9.20
CA ALA A 220 26.01 24.52 9.21
C ALA A 220 25.11 23.36 9.69
N MET A 221 25.59 22.12 9.60
CA MET A 221 24.81 20.94 9.99
C MET A 221 24.55 20.93 11.51
N ARG A 222 23.34 20.52 11.90
CA ARG A 222 22.94 20.33 13.30
C ARG A 222 22.34 18.94 13.45
N SER A 223 22.84 18.17 14.40
CA SER A 223 22.24 16.86 14.71
C SER A 223 20.92 17.07 15.46
N ALA A 224 19.84 16.48 14.94
CA ALA A 224 18.59 16.42 15.67
C ALA A 224 18.77 15.55 16.93
N ARG A 225 18.20 16.01 18.05
CA ARG A 225 18.17 15.20 19.28
C ARG A 225 17.13 14.11 19.09
N ARG A 226 17.57 12.85 19.01
CA ARG A 226 16.67 11.69 18.98
C ARG A 226 15.82 11.69 20.26
N GLN A 227 14.50 11.76 20.10
CA GLN A 227 13.58 11.56 21.21
C GLN A 227 13.38 10.06 21.43
N PRO A 228 13.37 9.58 22.70
CA PRO A 228 13.03 8.20 22.97
C PRO A 228 11.56 7.95 22.58
N PRO A 229 11.22 6.75 22.07
CA PRO A 229 9.83 6.40 21.80
C PRO A 229 9.03 6.43 23.12
N GLN A 230 7.81 6.96 23.06
CA GLN A 230 6.89 7.07 24.19
C GLN A 230 5.71 6.10 24.00
N ALA A 231 5.00 5.80 25.09
CA ALA A 231 3.77 5.03 25.01
C ALA A 231 2.71 5.82 24.24
N GLU A 232 1.99 5.16 23.35
CA GLU A 232 0.99 5.76 22.46
C GLU A 232 -0.39 5.13 22.76
N ARG A 233 -1.44 5.95 22.75
CA ARG A 233 -2.84 5.52 22.85
C ARG A 233 -3.50 5.65 21.48
N VAL A 234 -3.88 4.53 20.89
CA VAL A 234 -4.48 4.45 19.55
C VAL A 234 -5.93 4.02 19.68
N LEU A 235 -6.84 4.77 19.06
CA LEU A 235 -8.24 4.40 18.90
C LEU A 235 -8.47 3.89 17.48
N LEU A 236 -9.00 2.68 17.33
CA LEU A 236 -9.42 2.11 16.06
C LEU A 236 -10.95 2.09 16.01
N LEU A 237 -11.52 2.90 15.12
CA LEU A 237 -12.95 2.98 14.84
C LEU A 237 -13.29 2.13 13.62
N GLY A 238 -14.25 1.22 13.77
CA GLY A 238 -14.66 0.31 12.71
C GLY A 238 -13.77 -0.93 12.60
N TRP A 239 -14.17 -1.87 11.73
CA TRP A 239 -13.50 -3.15 11.60
C TRP A 239 -13.66 -3.74 10.19
N ASN A 240 -12.55 -4.19 9.64
CA ASN A 240 -12.47 -4.97 8.41
C ASN A 240 -11.22 -5.88 8.46
N ARG A 241 -10.97 -6.64 7.39
CA ARG A 241 -9.87 -7.60 7.24
C ARG A 241 -8.48 -7.02 7.49
N ARG A 242 -8.28 -5.70 7.35
CA ARG A 242 -7.00 -5.02 7.60
C ARG A 242 -6.80 -4.70 9.08
N ALA A 243 -7.85 -4.66 9.89
CA ALA A 243 -7.76 -4.34 11.32
C ALA A 243 -6.81 -5.28 12.10
N PRO A 244 -6.84 -6.62 11.92
CA PRO A 244 -5.85 -7.50 12.55
C PRO A 244 -4.40 -7.22 12.13
N ILE A 245 -4.18 -6.89 10.85
CA ILE A 245 -2.85 -6.57 10.33
C ILE A 245 -2.35 -5.25 10.91
N ILE A 246 -3.23 -4.25 11.02
CA ILE A 246 -2.95 -2.97 11.66
C ILE A 246 -2.56 -3.16 13.13
N ALA A 247 -3.32 -3.97 13.88
CA ALA A 247 -3.00 -4.27 15.28
C ALA A 247 -1.63 -4.96 15.42
N TYR A 248 -1.34 -5.95 14.57
CA TYR A 248 -0.05 -6.61 14.52
C TYR A 248 1.08 -5.62 14.20
N GLU A 249 0.95 -4.80 13.16
CA GLU A 249 1.97 -3.85 12.75
C GLU A 249 2.18 -2.74 13.80
N LEU A 250 1.12 -2.20 14.43
CA LEU A 250 1.25 -1.27 15.55
C LEU A 250 2.11 -1.87 16.67
N SER A 251 1.82 -3.11 17.07
CA SER A 251 2.52 -3.79 18.16
C SER A 251 4.03 -3.99 17.91
N ARG A 252 4.49 -3.89 16.66
CA ARG A 252 5.92 -4.00 16.31
C ARG A 252 6.72 -2.73 16.60
N PHE A 253 6.06 -1.57 16.67
CA PHE A 253 6.75 -0.29 16.70
C PHE A 253 6.46 0.60 17.93
N VAL A 254 5.45 0.25 18.72
CA VAL A 254 5.06 1.01 19.92
C VAL A 254 5.98 0.75 21.10
N ALA A 255 6.11 1.76 21.98
CA ALA A 255 6.86 1.62 23.23
C ALA A 255 6.06 0.86 24.30
N PRO A 256 6.71 0.30 25.33
CA PRO A 256 6.02 -0.37 26.44
C PRO A 256 4.97 0.51 27.11
N GLY A 257 3.79 -0.05 27.37
CA GLY A 257 2.66 0.64 28.01
C GLY A 257 1.71 1.34 27.05
N SER A 258 1.83 1.07 25.75
CA SER A 258 0.91 1.58 24.72
C SER A 258 -0.43 0.84 24.77
N LEU A 259 -1.48 1.48 24.28
CA LEU A 259 -2.84 0.96 24.30
C LEU A 259 -3.49 1.09 22.92
N LEU A 260 -4.13 0.01 22.47
CA LEU A 260 -5.06 0.01 21.35
C LEU A 260 -6.48 -0.20 21.88
N THR A 261 -7.34 0.80 21.72
CA THR A 261 -8.79 0.67 21.96
C THR A 261 -9.49 0.43 20.63
N ILE A 262 -10.24 -0.66 20.52
CA ILE A 262 -11.02 -1.01 19.33
C ILE A 262 -12.49 -0.73 19.58
N ALA A 263 -13.10 0.12 18.77
CA ALA A 263 -14.52 0.45 18.85
C ALA A 263 -15.17 0.20 17.49
N ALA A 264 -15.93 -0.90 17.39
CA ALA A 264 -16.53 -1.34 16.14
C ALA A 264 -17.89 -1.99 16.37
N ASP A 265 -18.68 -2.14 15.31
CA ASP A 265 -19.98 -2.82 15.37
C ASP A 265 -20.03 -3.92 14.32
N THR A 266 -19.36 -5.04 14.62
CA THR A 266 -19.43 -6.26 13.80
C THR A 266 -19.92 -7.44 14.64
N PRO A 267 -20.68 -8.38 14.05
CA PRO A 267 -21.21 -9.53 14.79
C PRO A 267 -20.14 -10.40 15.45
N ASP A 268 -18.96 -10.48 14.85
CA ASP A 268 -17.83 -11.36 15.17
C ASP A 268 -16.67 -10.65 15.92
N LEU A 269 -16.89 -9.43 16.42
CA LEU A 269 -15.84 -8.63 17.05
C LEU A 269 -15.14 -9.36 18.21
N ASP A 270 -15.90 -10.00 19.11
CA ASP A 270 -15.34 -10.68 20.29
C ASP A 270 -14.39 -11.83 19.90
N GLU A 271 -14.77 -12.63 18.90
CA GLU A 271 -13.96 -13.75 18.40
C GLU A 271 -12.72 -13.26 17.65
N THR A 272 -12.88 -12.28 16.77
CA THR A 272 -11.79 -11.74 15.96
C THR A 272 -10.75 -10.99 16.80
N VAL A 273 -11.18 -10.25 17.83
CA VAL A 273 -10.26 -9.58 18.77
C VAL A 273 -9.54 -10.60 19.64
N ALA A 274 -10.22 -11.66 20.11
CA ALA A 274 -9.58 -12.73 20.87
C ALA A 274 -8.51 -13.50 20.06
N GLY A 275 -8.67 -13.56 18.73
CA GLY A 275 -7.74 -14.20 17.80
C GLY A 275 -6.59 -13.31 17.31
N LEU A 276 -6.47 -12.07 17.79
CA LEU A 276 -5.44 -11.14 17.32
C LEU A 276 -4.02 -11.65 17.63
N ALA A 277 -3.18 -11.66 16.60
CA ALA A 277 -1.75 -11.85 16.76
C ALA A 277 -1.10 -10.49 17.09
N ILE A 278 -0.43 -10.40 18.23
CA ILE A 278 0.32 -9.23 18.67
C ILE A 278 1.80 -9.60 18.74
N ALA A 279 2.66 -8.78 18.13
CA ALA A 279 4.09 -9.05 17.98
C ALA A 279 4.90 -8.76 19.25
N SER A 280 4.37 -7.96 20.18
CA SER A 280 5.04 -7.61 21.43
C SER A 280 4.08 -7.33 22.58
N ASP A 281 4.55 -7.54 23.82
CA ASP A 281 3.81 -7.23 25.04
C ASP A 281 3.73 -5.72 25.34
N ASN A 282 4.23 -4.87 24.43
CA ASN A 282 4.22 -3.41 24.61
C ASN A 282 2.83 -2.81 24.39
N LEU A 283 1.94 -3.51 23.69
CA LEU A 283 0.61 -3.05 23.31
C LEU A 283 -0.47 -3.81 24.08
N ALA A 284 -1.17 -3.12 24.97
CA ALA A 284 -2.43 -3.62 25.52
C ALA A 284 -3.56 -3.41 24.50
N VAL A 285 -4.51 -4.34 24.44
CA VAL A 285 -5.69 -4.23 23.57
C VAL A 285 -6.93 -4.28 24.43
N GLU A 286 -7.81 -3.29 24.25
CA GLU A 286 -9.17 -3.28 24.79
C GLU A 286 -10.16 -3.03 23.66
N TYR A 287 -11.41 -3.44 23.84
CA TYR A 287 -12.40 -3.29 22.79
C TYR A 287 -13.83 -3.12 23.32
N GLY A 288 -14.70 -2.55 22.49
CA GLY A 288 -16.11 -2.36 22.78
C GLY A 288 -16.97 -2.26 21.53
N ARG A 289 -18.22 -2.73 21.62
CA ARG A 289 -19.19 -2.62 20.53
C ARG A 289 -19.79 -1.22 20.49
N ILE A 290 -19.54 -0.47 19.42
CA ILE A 290 -19.94 0.94 19.29
C ILE A 290 -20.39 1.23 17.85
N ASP A 291 -21.53 1.90 17.72
CA ASP A 291 -21.96 2.52 16.47
C ASP A 291 -21.10 3.77 16.20
N THR A 292 -20.19 3.64 15.25
CA THR A 292 -19.23 4.70 14.85
C THR A 292 -19.91 5.89 14.19
N THR A 293 -21.14 5.73 13.70
CA THR A 293 -21.93 6.83 13.13
C THR A 293 -22.71 7.62 14.19
N SER A 294 -22.72 7.14 15.44
CA SER A 294 -23.42 7.79 16.54
C SER A 294 -22.53 8.77 17.29
N ARG A 295 -22.86 10.07 17.19
CA ARG A 295 -22.16 11.14 17.93
C ARG A 295 -22.06 10.86 19.43
N SER A 296 -23.17 10.47 20.08
CA SER A 296 -23.18 10.24 21.52
C SER A 296 -22.30 9.06 21.95
N ALA A 297 -22.18 8.05 21.09
CA ALA A 297 -21.33 6.90 21.36
C ALA A 297 -19.84 7.27 21.20
N LEU A 298 -19.51 8.07 20.19
CA LEU A 298 -18.16 8.63 20.00
C LEU A 298 -17.76 9.59 21.15
N GLU A 299 -18.67 10.45 21.62
CA GLU A 299 -18.40 11.34 22.76
C GLU A 299 -18.12 10.56 24.06
N ALA A 300 -18.68 9.36 24.22
CA ALA A 300 -18.44 8.51 25.39
C ALA A 300 -17.05 7.87 25.42
N LEU A 301 -16.30 7.89 24.30
CA LEU A 301 -14.95 7.33 24.20
C LEU A 301 -13.85 8.27 24.70
N ASP A 302 -14.15 9.54 25.00
CA ASP A 302 -13.15 10.56 25.33
C ASP A 302 -12.01 10.62 24.29
N ILE A 303 -12.40 10.82 23.03
CA ILE A 303 -11.48 10.86 21.88
C ILE A 303 -10.25 11.77 22.09
N PRO A 304 -10.35 12.94 22.77
CA PRO A 304 -9.19 13.76 23.11
C PRO A 304 -8.07 13.07 23.91
N ALA A 305 -8.34 11.92 24.54
CA ALA A 305 -7.35 11.16 25.30
C ALA A 305 -6.49 10.21 24.44
N TYR A 306 -6.67 10.18 23.13
CA TYR A 306 -5.92 9.34 22.20
C TYR A 306 -4.92 10.17 21.39
N ASP A 307 -3.72 9.62 21.20
CA ASP A 307 -2.67 10.23 20.37
C ASP A 307 -2.98 10.07 18.88
N HIS A 308 -3.63 8.95 18.53
CA HIS A 308 -3.95 8.58 17.15
C HIS A 308 -5.35 7.98 17.06
N VAL A 309 -6.10 8.38 16.03
CA VAL A 309 -7.40 7.78 15.69
C VAL A 309 -7.34 7.21 14.28
N LEU A 310 -7.65 5.93 14.15
CA LEU A 310 -7.74 5.20 12.90
C LEU A 310 -9.21 4.94 12.59
N VAL A 311 -9.67 5.23 11.39
CA VAL A 311 -11.05 4.98 10.95
C VAL A 311 -11.05 4.00 9.79
N LEU A 312 -11.63 2.83 10.01
CA LEU A 312 -11.79 1.80 9.00
C LEU A 312 -13.26 1.66 8.61
N GLY A 313 -13.50 1.59 7.30
CA GLY A 313 -14.81 1.25 6.78
C GLY A 313 -15.12 -0.23 6.96
N TYR A 314 -16.40 -0.57 7.11
CA TYR A 314 -16.91 -1.95 7.24
C TYR A 314 -16.99 -2.68 5.88
N SER A 315 -15.92 -2.62 5.08
CA SER A 315 -15.87 -3.10 3.69
C SER A 315 -16.07 -4.61 3.52
N ASP A 316 -16.06 -5.38 4.60
CA ASP A 316 -16.30 -6.83 4.56
C ASP A 316 -17.79 -7.19 4.63
N ILE A 317 -18.63 -6.26 5.11
CA ILE A 317 -20.07 -6.48 5.29
C ILE A 317 -20.92 -5.45 4.55
N LEU A 318 -20.33 -4.34 4.12
CA LEU A 318 -20.99 -3.28 3.36
C LEU A 318 -20.36 -3.14 1.98
N ALA A 319 -21.19 -2.79 0.99
CA ALA A 319 -20.72 -2.38 -0.32
C ALA A 319 -19.86 -1.08 -0.22
N PRO A 320 -19.05 -0.76 -1.25
CA PRO A 320 -18.13 0.39 -1.22
C PRO A 320 -18.77 1.73 -0.84
N GLN A 321 -19.88 2.10 -1.47
CA GLN A 321 -20.52 3.41 -1.25
C GLN A 321 -21.12 3.58 0.16
N PRO A 322 -21.87 2.61 0.71
CA PRO A 322 -22.27 2.64 2.12
C PRO A 322 -21.09 2.66 3.09
N THR A 323 -20.00 1.94 2.78
CA THR A 323 -18.78 1.91 3.60
C THR A 323 -18.17 3.30 3.73
N ASP A 324 -17.98 4.00 2.62
CA ASP A 324 -17.43 5.36 2.62
C ASP A 324 -18.38 6.36 3.27
N THR A 325 -19.69 6.19 3.09
CA THR A 325 -20.70 7.05 3.74
C THR A 325 -20.56 7.00 5.27
N SER A 326 -20.50 5.79 5.85
CA SER A 326 -20.32 5.63 7.31
C SER A 326 -18.98 6.20 7.80
N THR A 327 -17.92 6.03 6.99
CA THR A 327 -16.60 6.60 7.28
C THR A 327 -16.64 8.13 7.31
N LEU A 328 -17.23 8.76 6.30
CA LEU A 328 -17.40 10.22 6.22
C LEU A 328 -18.22 10.77 7.39
N VAL A 329 -19.33 10.11 7.75
CA VAL A 329 -20.14 10.50 8.92
C VAL A 329 -19.33 10.43 10.21
N THR A 330 -18.56 9.36 10.39
CA THR A 330 -17.64 9.21 11.54
C THR A 330 -16.64 10.36 11.59
N LEU A 331 -15.97 10.66 10.47
CA LEU A 331 -15.00 11.77 10.35
C LEU A 331 -15.61 13.13 10.71
N LEU A 332 -16.83 13.41 10.23
CA LEU A 332 -17.55 14.65 10.57
C LEU A 332 -17.85 14.77 12.07
N HIS A 333 -18.14 13.65 12.74
CA HIS A 333 -18.31 13.64 14.18
C HIS A 333 -16.99 13.86 14.93
N LEU A 334 -15.90 13.20 14.50
CA LEU A 334 -14.56 13.39 15.07
C LEU A 334 -14.12 14.86 15.00
N ARG A 335 -14.33 15.50 13.85
CA ARG A 335 -14.02 16.92 13.67
C ARG A 335 -14.78 17.81 14.66
N LYS A 336 -16.09 17.60 14.81
CA LYS A 336 -16.90 18.36 15.77
C LYS A 336 -16.45 18.16 17.22
N ILE A 337 -16.01 16.95 17.58
CA ILE A 337 -15.47 16.65 18.90
C ILE A 337 -14.13 17.37 19.10
N ALA A 338 -13.24 17.34 18.11
CA ALA A 338 -11.96 18.05 18.11
C ALA A 338 -12.14 19.57 18.27
N ASP A 339 -13.04 20.16 17.47
CA ASP A 339 -13.37 21.59 17.51
C ASP A 339 -13.91 22.02 18.88
N ALA A 340 -14.80 21.22 19.47
CA ALA A 340 -15.36 21.50 20.79
C ALA A 340 -14.31 21.40 21.91
N ALA A 341 -13.33 20.51 21.78
CA ALA A 341 -12.22 20.36 22.71
C ALA A 341 -11.07 21.36 22.45
N GLY A 342 -11.06 22.05 21.31
CA GLY A 342 -10.02 23.01 20.94
C GLY A 342 -8.66 22.35 20.69
N ILE A 343 -8.64 21.10 20.24
CA ILE A 343 -7.42 20.32 19.96
C ILE A 343 -7.40 19.84 18.52
N HIS A 344 -6.20 19.55 18.01
CA HIS A 344 -6.03 18.82 16.76
C HIS A 344 -5.94 17.32 17.05
N ILE A 345 -6.82 16.52 16.45
CA ILE A 345 -6.78 15.06 16.56
C ILE A 345 -6.11 14.52 15.30
N ASN A 346 -5.12 13.65 15.48
CA ASN A 346 -4.47 12.97 14.37
C ASN A 346 -5.34 11.80 13.90
N VAL A 347 -6.03 11.99 12.77
CA VAL A 347 -6.95 11.01 12.21
C VAL A 347 -6.42 10.47 10.89
N VAL A 348 -6.38 9.13 10.76
CA VAL A 348 -6.14 8.44 9.49
C VAL A 348 -7.36 7.60 9.16
N SER A 349 -7.91 7.78 7.96
CA SER A 349 -9.08 7.04 7.49
C SER A 349 -8.80 6.25 6.24
N GLU A 350 -9.44 5.09 6.15
CA GLU A 350 -9.52 4.32 4.92
C GLU A 350 -10.76 4.74 4.12
N MET A 351 -10.60 4.94 2.81
CA MET A 351 -11.69 5.20 1.88
C MET A 351 -11.61 4.17 0.75
N VAL A 352 -12.72 3.53 0.40
CA VAL A 352 -12.76 2.53 -0.67
C VAL A 352 -12.78 3.22 -2.04
N ASP A 353 -13.56 4.28 -2.19
CA ASP A 353 -13.61 5.08 -3.42
C ASP A 353 -12.74 6.32 -3.29
N VAL A 354 -11.70 6.42 -4.13
CA VAL A 354 -10.78 7.57 -4.16
C VAL A 354 -11.50 8.90 -4.38
N ARG A 355 -12.66 8.92 -5.05
CA ARG A 355 -13.44 10.15 -5.30
C ARG A 355 -14.05 10.72 -4.02
N ASN A 356 -14.30 9.87 -3.02
CA ASN A 356 -14.81 10.31 -1.73
C ASN A 356 -13.70 10.92 -0.85
N ARG A 357 -12.42 10.81 -1.24
CA ARG A 357 -11.29 11.44 -0.55
C ARG A 357 -11.45 12.97 -0.49
N GLU A 358 -11.83 13.61 -1.59
CA GLU A 358 -12.04 15.07 -1.65
C GLU A 358 -13.15 15.54 -0.70
N LEU A 359 -14.15 14.69 -0.44
CA LEU A 359 -15.22 15.00 0.51
C LEU A 359 -14.76 14.94 1.98
N ALA A 360 -13.68 14.21 2.25
CA ALA A 360 -13.08 14.08 3.58
C ALA A 360 -12.05 15.19 3.88
N GLU A 361 -11.57 15.92 2.86
CA GLU A 361 -10.58 17.01 3.02
C GLU A 361 -11.19 18.33 3.52
N VAL A 362 -12.52 18.40 3.70
CA VAL A 362 -13.26 19.62 4.08
C VAL A 362 -13.21 19.90 5.57
#